data_AF-A0A9E0WXX5-F1
#
_entry.id   AF-A0A9E0WXX5-F1
#
_cell.length_a   1.000
_cell.length_b   1.000
_cell.length_c   1.000
_cell.angle_alpha   90.00
_cell.angle_beta   90.00
_cell.angle_gamma   90.00
#
_symmetry.space_group_name_H-M   'P 1'
#
loop_
_entity.id
_entity.type
_entity.pdbx_description
1 polymer ?
#
loop_
_entity_poly.entity_id
_entity_poly.type
_entity_poly.pdbx_seq_one_letter_code
_entity_poly.pdbx_strand_id
1 'polypeptide(L)' 'MRRLLADPAVTKVQADPDPANARAIRCYLESGFVPVREIVTPDGPALLMVATRETTARRVGP' A
#
# COMPACT_ATOMS: atom_id res chain seq x y z
N MET A 1 3.08 8.97 1.02
CA MET A 1 3.34 7.97 2.08
C MET A 1 4.47 8.34 3.07
N ARG A 2 5.66 8.78 2.61
CA ARG A 2 6.81 9.06 3.50
C ARG A 2 6.49 10.01 4.66
N ARG A 3 5.69 11.06 4.43
CA ARG A 3 5.25 11.98 5.50
C ARG A 3 4.32 11.33 6.52
N LEU A 4 3.42 10.45 6.10
CA LEU A 4 2.53 9.72 7.02
C LEU A 4 3.31 8.76 7.90
N LEU A 5 4.25 8.00 7.33
CA LEU A 5 5.08 7.06 8.09
C LEU A 5 6.16 7.72 8.96
N ALA A 6 6.43 9.03 8.76
CA ALA A 6 7.31 9.81 9.62
C ALA A 6 6.68 10.10 10.99
N ASP A 7 5.35 10.14 11.07
CA ASP A 7 4.64 10.21 12.35
C ASP A 7 4.78 8.85 13.06
N PRO A 8 5.40 8.80 14.26
CA PRO A 8 5.59 7.55 15.01
C PRO A 8 4.26 6.84 15.36
N ALA A 9 3.15 7.57 15.49
CA ALA A 9 1.83 7.00 15.78
C ALA A 9 1.26 6.20 14.60
N VAL A 10 1.66 6.53 13.37
CA VAL A 10 1.24 5.79 12.18
C VAL A 10 2.09 4.53 12.03
N THR A 11 1.50 3.36 12.23
CA THR A 11 2.21 2.08 12.10
C THR A 11 2.11 1.46 10.70
N LYS A 12 1.04 1.80 9.96
CA LYS A 12 0.72 1.25 8.64
C LYS A 12 -0.13 2.22 7.83
N VAL A 13 0.13 2.30 6.53
CA VAL A 13 -0.75 2.94 5.55
C VAL A 13 -1.34 1.85 4.68
N GLN A 14 -2.62 1.95 4.35
CA GLN A 14 -3.34 0.98 3.55
C GLN A 14 -4.04 1.67 2.37
N ALA A 15 -4.11 0.96 1.26
CA ALA A 15 -4.80 1.35 0.05
C ALA A 15 -5.55 0.12 -0.48
N ASP A 16 -6.67 0.36 -1.13
CA ASP A 16 -7.62 -0.64 -1.58
C ASP A 16 -8.03 -0.39 -3.05
N PRO A 17 -7.07 -0.35 -4.00
CA PRO A 17 -7.41 -0.23 -5.41
C PRO A 17 -8.33 -1.36 -5.87
N ASP A 18 -9.20 -1.04 -6.84
CA ASP A 18 -9.89 -2.04 -7.64
C ASP A 18 -8.86 -3.04 -8.21
N PRO A 19 -9.06 -4.37 -8.07
CA PRO A 19 -8.11 -5.39 -8.54
C PRO A 19 -7.82 -5.31 -10.05
N ALA A 20 -8.75 -4.80 -10.85
CA ALA A 20 -8.58 -4.60 -12.28
C ALA A 20 -7.80 -3.31 -12.63
N ASN A 21 -7.56 -2.41 -11.67
CA ASN A 21 -6.85 -1.16 -11.91
C ASN A 21 -5.33 -1.34 -11.82
N ALA A 22 -4.77 -2.00 -12.84
CA ALA A 22 -3.33 -2.29 -12.94
C ALA A 22 -2.44 -1.04 -12.81
N ARG A 23 -2.92 0.13 -13.28
CA ARG A 23 -2.20 1.41 -13.17
C ARG A 23 -2.07 1.85 -11.70
N ALA A 24 -3.16 1.82 -10.94
CA ALA A 24 -3.14 2.17 -9.53
C ALA A 24 -2.27 1.20 -8.72
N ILE A 25 -2.43 -0.11 -8.98
CA ILE A 25 -1.62 -1.15 -8.33
C ILE A 25 -0.13 -0.91 -8.57
N ARG A 26 0.28 -0.66 -9.83
CA ARG A 26 1.66 -0.35 -10.16
C ARG A 26 2.17 0.90 -9.43
N CYS A 27 1.38 1.96 -9.36
CA CYS A 27 1.75 3.18 -8.65
C CYS A 27 1.97 2.93 -7.14
N TYR A 28 1.10 2.15 -6.51
CA TYR A 28 1.24 1.76 -5.10
C TYR A 28 2.46 0.86 -4.88
N LEU A 29 2.68 -0.12 -5.75
CA LEU A 29 3.89 -0.93 -5.74
C LEU A 29 5.11 0.00 -5.77
N GLU A 30 5.26 0.84 -6.80
CA GLU A 30 6.37 1.80 -6.94
C GLU A 30 6.56 2.70 -5.71
N SER A 31 5.46 2.99 -5.02
CA SER A 31 5.41 3.73 -3.76
C SER A 31 5.63 2.88 -2.50
N GLY A 32 6.19 1.67 -2.59
CA GLY A 32 6.55 0.86 -1.41
C GLY A 32 5.41 0.14 -0.71
N PHE A 33 4.22 0.10 -1.31
CA PHE A 33 3.15 -0.79 -0.87
C PHE A 33 3.42 -2.22 -1.34
N VAL A 34 2.93 -3.18 -0.58
CA VAL A 34 2.90 -4.60 -0.92
C VAL A 34 1.46 -5.11 -0.93
N PRO A 35 1.07 -5.97 -1.89
CA PRO A 35 -0.26 -6.58 -1.89
C PRO A 35 -0.37 -7.57 -0.72
N VAL A 36 -1.54 -7.61 -0.09
CA VAL A 36 -1.86 -8.53 1.02
C VAL A 36 -2.83 -9.60 0.57
N ARG A 37 -4.03 -9.19 0.12
CA ARG A 37 -5.12 -10.07 -0.35
C ARG A 37 -6.24 -9.24 -0.97
N GLU A 38 -7.11 -9.86 -1.75
CA GLU A 38 -8.40 -9.27 -2.09
C GLU A 38 -9.34 -9.29 -0.87
N ILE A 39 -10.13 -8.22 -0.73
CA ILE A 39 -11.14 -8.04 0.31
C ILE A 39 -12.43 -7.51 -0.33
N VAL A 40 -13.56 -7.76 0.33
CA VAL A 40 -14.83 -7.10 -0.03
C VAL A 40 -14.95 -5.84 0.81
N THR A 41 -15.08 -4.70 0.15
CA THR A 41 -15.43 -3.41 0.75
C THR A 41 -16.90 -3.08 0.42
N PRO A 42 -17.52 -2.07 1.05
CA PRO A 42 -18.85 -1.60 0.66
C PRO A 42 -18.96 -1.18 -0.81
N ASP A 43 -17.84 -0.79 -1.43
CA ASP A 43 -17.77 -0.32 -2.82
C ASP A 43 -17.46 -1.45 -3.81
N GLY A 44 -17.20 -2.67 -3.33
CA GLY A 44 -16.91 -3.85 -4.15
C GLY A 44 -15.61 -4.57 -3.77
N PRO A 45 -15.14 -5.50 -4.60
CA PRO A 45 -13.84 -6.15 -4.41
C PRO A 45 -12.70 -5.13 -4.51
N ALA A 46 -11.72 -5.24 -3.60
CA ALA A 46 -10.52 -4.42 -3.59
C ALA A 46 -9.28 -5.24 -3.28
N LEU A 47 -8.15 -4.91 -3.89
CA LEU A 47 -6.85 -5.49 -3.52
C LEU A 47 -6.27 -4.70 -2.35
N LEU A 48 -6.32 -5.26 -1.14
CA LEU A 48 -5.68 -4.64 0.02
C LEU A 48 -4.17 -4.60 -0.18
N MET A 49 -3.61 -3.40 -0.20
CA MET A 49 -2.18 -3.14 -0.23
C MET A 49 -1.74 -2.35 0.99
N VAL A 50 -0.55 -2.64 1.52
CA VAL A 50 -0.04 -2.00 2.75
C VAL A 50 1.36 -1.47 2.57
N ALA A 51 1.66 -0.34 3.19
CA ALA A 51 3.02 0.19 3.33
C ALA A 51 3.34 0.38 4.82
N THR A 52 4.49 -0.16 5.24
CA THR A 52 5.07 0.03 6.57
C THR A 52 6.45 0.66 6.43
N ARG A 53 7.05 1.09 7.55
CA ARG A 53 8.45 1.55 7.55
C ARG A 53 9.41 0.48 7.01
N GLU A 54 9.13 -0.80 7.29
CA GLU A 54 9.94 -1.91 6.79
C GLU A 54 9.79 -2.11 5.28
N THR A 55 8.57 -2.17 4.74
CA THR A 55 8.36 -2.41 3.31
C THR A 55 8.91 -1.28 2.46
N THR A 56 8.81 -0.05 2.97
CA THR A 56 9.34 1.14 2.32
C THR A 56 10.87 1.21 2.41
N ALA A 57 11.47 0.87 3.54
CA ALA A 57 12.92 0.78 3.69
C ALA A 57 13.53 -0.30 2.78
N ARG A 58 12.88 -1.46 2.60
CA ARG A 58 13.33 -2.51 1.67
C ARG A 58 13.36 -2.07 0.19
N ARG A 59 12.54 -1.09 -0.19
CA ARG A 59 12.63 -0.47 -1.54
C ARG A 59 13.73 0.57 -1.64
N VAL A 60 14.07 1.21 -0.53
CA VAL A 60 15.27 2.04 -0.40
C VAL A 60 16.44 1.11 -0.01
N GLY A 61 16.73 0.10 -0.84
CA GLY A 61 18.05 -0.55 -0.82
C GLY A 61 19.13 0.47 -1.26
N PRO A 62 20.42 0.23 -0.97
CA PRO A 62 21.49 1.24 -1.05
C PRO A 62 21.53 2.02 -2.38
#